data_AF-G9FV35-F1
#
_entry.id   AF-G9FV35-F1
#
_cell.length_a   1.000
_cell.length_b   1.000
_cell.length_c   1.000
_cell.angle_alpha   90.00
_cell.angle_beta   90.00
_cell.angle_gamma   90.00
#
_symmetry.space_group_name_H-M   'P 1'
#
loop_
_entity.id
_entity.type
_entity.pdbx_description
1 polymer ?
#
loop_
_entity_poly.entity_id
_entity_poly.type
_entity_poly.pdbx_seq_one_letter_code
_entity_poly.pdbx_strand_id
1 'polypeptide(L)'
;RCYMTSQNHGFAIDAKDLPKGWEALFTNANDESNEGIVHTSLPYFSVQFHPEHTAGPEDLECLFDVFLEAVNLRAKEKVNIKERLIERLKYIPVNANAIKRPKKVLILGSGGLSIGQAGEFDYSGSQAIKALKEESIQTVLINPNIATVQTSKGMADKVYFLPIIPEYVEQVIRSERPDGVLLTFGGQTALNCGVELERAGTFAKYGVKILGTPIKSIIETEDRKLFSDHISDIAEKVAPSAAVYSIQEALDAAEKLGYPVMARAAFSLGGLGSGFANTRDELRTLAQQALAHSSQLIIDKSLKGWKEVEYEVVRDAYDN
;
A
#
# COMPACT_ATOMS: atom_id res chain seq x y z
N ARG A 1 4.62 -9.96 15.77
CA ARG A 1 3.79 -10.11 14.57
C ARG A 1 2.35 -10.19 15.04
N CYS A 2 1.46 -9.51 14.35
CA CYS A 2 0.02 -9.60 14.53
C CYS A 2 -0.55 -10.44 13.38
N TYR A 3 -1.62 -11.18 13.63
CA TYR A 3 -2.29 -12.00 12.63
C TYR A 3 -3.79 -11.87 12.84
N MET A 4 -4.55 -11.87 11.76
CA MET A 4 -6.00 -11.99 11.83
C MET A 4 -6.37 -13.47 11.89
N THR A 5 -7.28 -13.86 12.78
CA THR A 5 -7.63 -15.28 12.99
C THR A 5 -9.13 -15.46 13.16
N SER A 6 -9.68 -16.56 12.64
CA SER A 6 -11.04 -17.00 12.95
C SER A 6 -11.04 -17.80 14.26
N GLN A 7 -12.02 -17.53 15.12
CA GLN A 7 -12.15 -18.14 16.44
C GLN A 7 -13.60 -18.50 16.73
N ASN A 8 -13.82 -19.61 17.45
CA ASN A 8 -15.13 -19.98 17.94
C ASN A 8 -15.02 -20.82 19.22
N HIS A 9 -14.64 -20.18 20.33
CA HIS A 9 -14.53 -20.80 21.64
C HIS A 9 -15.11 -19.89 22.73
N GLY A 10 -15.58 -20.50 23.83
CA GLY A 10 -16.11 -19.78 25.00
C GLY A 10 -15.32 -20.01 26.29
N PHE A 11 -14.21 -20.74 26.18
CA PHE A 11 -13.27 -21.05 27.27
C PHE A 11 -11.87 -20.73 26.79
N ALA A 12 -10.97 -20.35 27.70
CA ALA A 12 -9.58 -20.03 27.40
C ALA A 12 -8.65 -20.63 28.46
N ILE A 13 -7.39 -20.85 28.09
CA ILE A 13 -6.33 -21.32 29.00
C ILE A 13 -5.80 -20.13 29.80
N ASP A 14 -5.61 -20.30 31.11
CA ASP A 14 -4.90 -19.30 31.92
C ASP A 14 -3.38 -19.43 31.69
N ALA A 15 -2.83 -18.49 30.91
CA ALA A 15 -1.39 -18.44 30.62
C ALA A 15 -0.52 -18.19 31.87
N LYS A 16 -1.09 -17.72 32.98
CA LYS A 16 -0.36 -17.47 34.24
C LYS A 16 -0.13 -18.73 35.05
N ASP A 17 -0.86 -19.81 34.78
CA ASP A 17 -0.81 -21.08 35.51
C ASP A 17 -0.45 -22.26 34.59
N LEU A 18 0.54 -22.06 33.71
CA LEU A 18 1.03 -23.13 32.83
C LEU A 18 1.99 -24.08 33.57
N PRO A 19 1.87 -25.40 33.39
CA PRO A 19 2.82 -26.36 33.97
C PRO A 19 4.25 -26.14 33.48
N LYS A 20 5.23 -26.61 34.28
CA LYS A 20 6.65 -26.53 33.93
C LYS A 20 6.90 -27.15 32.55
N GLY A 21 7.55 -26.38 31.66
CA GLY A 21 7.88 -26.82 30.30
C GLY A 21 6.90 -26.34 29.23
N TRP A 22 5.83 -25.62 29.61
CA TRP A 22 4.91 -24.97 28.70
C TRP A 22 5.02 -23.45 28.78
N GLU A 23 4.82 -22.80 27.64
CA GLU A 23 4.81 -21.35 27.52
C GLU A 23 3.66 -20.91 26.58
N ALA A 24 3.20 -19.68 26.75
CA ALA A 24 2.28 -19.06 25.80
C ALA A 24 2.98 -18.86 24.43
N LEU A 25 2.26 -19.17 23.36
CA LEU A 25 2.73 -19.04 21.99
C LEU A 25 2.11 -17.81 21.29
N PHE A 26 0.79 -17.64 21.45
CA PHE A 26 0.04 -16.51 20.93
C PHE A 26 -0.78 -15.86 22.06
N THR A 27 -1.07 -14.58 21.90
CA THR A 27 -1.88 -13.77 22.82
C THR A 27 -2.82 -12.90 22.03
N ASN A 28 -4.07 -12.81 22.47
CA ASN A 28 -5.08 -11.96 21.86
C ASN A 28 -4.71 -10.48 22.07
N ALA A 29 -4.68 -9.70 21.00
CA ALA A 29 -4.31 -8.28 21.08
C ALA A 29 -5.41 -7.39 21.71
N ASN A 30 -6.66 -7.88 21.82
CA ASN A 30 -7.79 -7.12 22.33
C ASN A 30 -8.01 -7.33 23.84
N ASP A 31 -7.93 -8.58 24.31
CA ASP A 31 -8.29 -8.96 25.68
C ASP A 31 -7.18 -9.68 26.48
N GLU A 32 -5.99 -9.83 25.87
CA GLU A 32 -4.81 -10.47 26.47
C GLU A 32 -5.00 -11.97 26.80
N SER A 33 -6.08 -12.61 26.33
CA SER A 33 -6.30 -14.04 26.53
C SER A 33 -5.28 -14.91 25.78
N ASN A 34 -5.09 -16.15 26.24
CA ASN A 34 -4.18 -17.09 25.61
C ASN A 34 -4.74 -17.60 24.28
N GLU A 35 -3.92 -17.53 23.24
CA GLU A 35 -4.32 -17.95 21.89
C GLU A 35 -3.52 -19.16 21.38
N GLY A 36 -2.73 -19.76 22.27
CA GLY A 36 -1.90 -20.91 21.94
C GLY A 36 -0.80 -21.13 22.96
N ILE A 37 -0.32 -22.37 23.02
CA ILE A 37 0.74 -22.81 23.93
C ILE A 37 1.75 -23.67 23.18
N VAL A 38 2.99 -23.68 23.65
CA VAL A 38 4.07 -24.48 23.09
C VAL A 38 4.92 -25.09 24.19
N HIS A 39 5.37 -26.33 23.99
CA HIS A 39 6.32 -26.96 24.89
C HIS A 39 7.75 -26.47 24.58
N THR A 40 8.54 -26.21 25.60
CA THR A 40 9.89 -25.63 25.47
C THR A 40 10.95 -26.54 24.82
N SER A 41 10.62 -27.79 24.52
CA SER A 41 11.62 -28.79 24.06
C SER A 41 11.00 -29.99 23.33
N LEU A 42 9.77 -30.36 23.67
CA LEU A 42 9.02 -31.38 22.94
C LEU A 42 8.27 -30.74 21.76
N PRO A 43 8.00 -31.50 20.69
CA PRO A 43 7.32 -30.97 19.51
C PRO A 43 5.81 -30.95 19.72
N TYR A 44 5.37 -30.26 20.79
CA TYR A 44 3.96 -30.05 21.12
C TYR A 44 3.67 -28.56 21.06
N PHE A 45 2.64 -28.21 20.31
CA PHE A 45 2.06 -26.88 20.31
C PHE A 45 0.57 -27.01 20.07
N SER A 46 -0.17 -25.98 20.45
CA SER A 46 -1.59 -25.81 20.16
C SER A 46 -1.87 -24.35 19.89
N VAL A 47 -2.90 -24.10 19.11
CA VAL A 47 -3.50 -22.78 18.91
C VAL A 47 -4.96 -22.82 19.37
N GLN A 48 -5.48 -21.67 19.76
CA GLN A 48 -6.87 -21.52 20.21
C GLN A 48 -7.81 -21.14 19.06
N PHE A 49 -7.25 -20.55 18.00
CA PHE A 49 -7.92 -20.18 16.76
C PHE A 49 -7.89 -21.30 15.71
N HIS A 50 -8.56 -21.07 14.58
CA HIS A 50 -8.75 -22.01 13.48
C HIS A 50 -7.85 -21.67 12.28
N PRO A 51 -6.60 -22.20 12.21
CA PRO A 51 -5.70 -21.94 11.09
C PRO A 51 -6.17 -22.56 9.77
N GLU A 52 -7.18 -23.44 9.79
CA GLU A 52 -7.83 -24.02 8.61
C GLU A 52 -8.81 -23.07 7.93
N HIS A 53 -9.03 -21.87 8.47
CA HIS A 53 -9.61 -20.69 7.79
C HIS A 53 -10.93 -20.89 7.02
N THR A 54 -11.63 -22.03 7.12
CA THR A 54 -12.87 -22.28 6.37
C THR A 54 -13.97 -21.34 6.87
N ALA A 55 -14.04 -20.14 6.28
CA ALA A 55 -14.70 -18.89 6.72
C ALA A 55 -13.84 -17.87 7.52
N GLY A 56 -12.55 -17.68 7.19
CA GLY A 56 -11.64 -16.71 7.79
C GLY A 56 -10.38 -16.43 6.94
N PRO A 57 -9.43 -15.62 7.46
CA PRO A 57 -8.17 -15.33 6.77
C PRO A 57 -7.21 -16.52 6.75
N GLU A 58 -6.43 -16.64 5.67
CA GLU A 58 -5.48 -17.75 5.41
C GLU A 58 -4.07 -17.49 6.03
N ASP A 59 -3.91 -16.41 6.80
CA ASP A 59 -2.63 -15.86 7.27
C ASP A 59 -1.75 -16.83 8.07
N LEU A 60 -2.34 -17.86 8.69
CA LEU A 60 -1.66 -18.81 9.58
C LEU A 60 -1.73 -20.27 9.11
N GLU A 61 -2.06 -20.52 7.83
CA GLU A 61 -1.95 -21.86 7.24
C GLU A 61 -0.55 -22.48 7.39
N CYS A 62 0.49 -21.63 7.41
CA CYS A 62 1.88 -22.07 7.57
C CYS A 62 2.16 -22.88 8.85
N LEU A 63 1.24 -22.86 9.84
CA LEU A 63 1.31 -23.71 11.02
C LEU A 63 1.16 -25.20 10.68
N PHE A 64 0.40 -25.54 9.63
CA PHE A 64 0.31 -26.92 9.14
C PHE A 64 1.64 -27.40 8.57
N ASP A 65 2.38 -26.55 7.85
CA ASP A 65 3.72 -26.90 7.36
C ASP A 65 4.66 -27.22 8.52
N VAL A 66 4.68 -26.38 9.56
CA VAL A 66 5.52 -26.61 10.74
C VAL A 66 5.15 -27.91 11.45
N PHE A 67 3.85 -28.24 11.52
CA PHE A 67 3.39 -29.52 12.03
C PHE A 67 3.89 -30.71 11.19
N LEU A 68 3.72 -30.66 9.87
CA LEU A 68 4.15 -31.72 8.95
C LEU A 68 5.67 -31.92 8.98
N GLU A 69 6.45 -30.83 9.03
CA GLU A 69 7.90 -30.87 9.21
C GLU A 69 8.29 -31.57 10.52
N ALA A 70 7.63 -31.24 11.62
CA ALA A 70 7.92 -31.85 12.92
C ALA A 70 7.63 -33.36 12.95
N VAL A 71 6.56 -33.80 12.27
CA VAL A 71 6.22 -35.22 12.12
C VAL A 71 7.28 -35.95 11.30
N ASN A 72 7.71 -35.37 10.18
CA ASN A 72 8.72 -35.96 9.29
C ASN A 72 10.12 -36.05 9.92
N LEU A 73 10.51 -35.02 10.67
CA LEU A 73 11.84 -34.93 11.29
C LEU A 73 11.98 -35.79 12.55
N ARG A 74 10.88 -36.08 13.27
CA ARG A 74 10.89 -36.99 14.44
C ARG A 74 11.42 -38.40 14.12
N ALA A 75 11.41 -38.79 12.86
CA ALA A 75 12.00 -40.06 12.40
C ALA A 75 13.54 -40.05 12.32
N LYS A 76 14.19 -38.87 12.42
CA LYS A 76 15.64 -38.70 12.17
C LYS A 76 16.37 -37.90 13.25
N GLU A 77 15.77 -36.87 13.85
CA GLU A 77 16.42 -35.96 14.82
C GLU A 77 15.45 -35.40 15.89
N LYS A 78 15.99 -34.80 16.97
CA LYS A 78 15.19 -34.03 17.94
C LYS A 78 14.84 -32.67 17.35
N VAL A 79 13.54 -32.38 17.22
CA VAL A 79 13.02 -31.10 16.72
C VAL A 79 12.57 -30.22 17.86
N ASN A 80 13.10 -29.00 17.95
CA ASN A 80 12.53 -27.95 18.78
C ASN A 80 11.45 -27.19 17.98
N ILE A 81 10.17 -27.54 18.19
CA ILE A 81 9.07 -26.93 17.42
C ILE A 81 8.89 -25.45 17.71
N LYS A 82 9.25 -24.99 18.92
CA LYS A 82 9.19 -23.57 19.28
C LYS A 82 10.14 -22.76 18.40
N GLU A 83 11.37 -23.24 18.21
CA GLU A 83 12.33 -22.58 17.33
C GLU A 83 11.84 -22.54 15.89
N ARG A 84 11.26 -23.64 15.37
CA ARG A 84 10.67 -23.69 14.02
C ARG A 84 9.52 -22.71 13.84
N LEU A 85 8.60 -22.66 14.81
CA LEU A 85 7.50 -21.69 14.80
C LEU A 85 8.03 -20.26 14.79
N ILE A 86 9.00 -19.94 15.64
CA ILE A 86 9.63 -18.62 15.69
C ILE A 86 10.32 -18.32 14.35
N GLU A 87 11.09 -19.24 13.79
CA GLU A 87 11.75 -19.05 12.49
C GLU A 87 10.74 -18.78 11.36
N ARG A 88 9.66 -19.56 11.31
CA ARG A 88 8.61 -19.44 10.29
C ARG A 88 7.83 -18.13 10.38
N LEU A 89 7.54 -17.68 11.60
CA LEU A 89 6.70 -16.51 11.89
C LEU A 89 7.51 -15.23 12.10
N LYS A 90 8.84 -15.30 12.21
CA LYS A 90 9.67 -14.13 12.47
C LYS A 90 9.79 -13.28 11.22
N TYR A 91 9.48 -12.01 11.39
CA TYR A 91 9.83 -10.97 10.44
C TYR A 91 10.96 -10.12 11.01
N ILE A 92 11.95 -9.85 10.18
CA ILE A 92 13.02 -8.90 10.48
C ILE A 92 12.78 -7.67 9.61
N PRO A 93 12.36 -6.53 10.19
CA PRO A 93 12.18 -5.32 9.41
C PRO A 93 13.48 -4.96 8.70
N VAL A 94 13.38 -4.72 7.39
CA VAL A 94 14.51 -4.36 6.52
C VAL A 94 15.29 -3.15 7.07
N ASN A 95 14.65 -2.31 7.89
CA ASN A 95 15.22 -1.13 8.53
C ASN A 95 14.86 -1.02 10.03
N ALA A 96 15.07 -2.09 10.82
CA ALA A 96 14.75 -2.13 12.26
C ALA A 96 15.34 -0.98 13.11
N ASN A 97 16.43 -0.35 12.66
CA ASN A 97 17.11 0.74 13.36
C ASN A 97 16.76 2.17 12.87
N ALA A 98 15.82 2.35 11.92
CA ALA A 98 15.74 3.59 11.14
C ALA A 98 14.47 4.46 11.29
N ILE A 99 13.50 4.10 12.14
CA ILE A 99 12.33 4.99 12.37
C ILE A 99 12.72 6.06 13.39
N LYS A 100 13.63 6.95 13.00
CA LYS A 100 13.83 8.21 13.73
C LYS A 100 12.58 9.05 13.52
N ARG A 101 11.83 9.28 14.60
CA ARG A 101 10.65 10.15 14.58
C ARG A 101 11.05 11.52 13.98
N PRO A 102 10.40 11.97 12.90
CA PRO A 102 10.69 13.28 12.31
C PRO A 102 10.21 14.37 13.28
N LYS A 103 10.90 15.52 13.30
CA LYS A 103 10.46 16.68 14.08
C LYS A 103 9.55 17.58 13.27
N LYS A 104 9.79 17.66 11.96
CA LYS A 104 8.98 18.45 11.02
C LYS A 104 8.66 17.64 9.76
N VAL A 105 7.38 17.61 9.39
CA VAL A 105 6.88 16.92 8.20
C VAL A 105 6.16 17.89 7.28
N LEU A 106 6.51 17.81 5.99
CA LEU A 106 5.81 18.48 4.90
C LEU A 106 4.70 17.58 4.35
N ILE A 107 3.52 18.12 4.12
CA ILE A 107 2.38 17.43 3.55
C ILE A 107 2.00 18.16 2.26
N LEU A 108 1.88 17.41 1.17
CA LEU A 108 1.36 17.93 -0.09
C LEU A 108 -0.13 17.62 -0.19
N GLY A 109 -0.96 18.66 -0.23
CA GLY A 109 -2.40 18.54 -0.42
C GLY A 109 -2.78 18.18 -1.86
N SER A 110 -4.07 18.16 -2.16
CA SER A 110 -4.57 17.82 -3.50
C SER A 110 -4.56 18.97 -4.50
N GLY A 111 -4.45 20.21 -4.02
CA GLY A 111 -4.67 21.38 -4.84
C GLY A 111 -6.16 21.62 -5.10
N GLY A 112 -6.48 22.17 -6.29
CA GLY A 112 -7.86 22.44 -6.69
C GLY A 112 -8.70 21.17 -6.84
N LEU A 113 -10.00 21.29 -6.57
CA LEU A 113 -10.94 20.19 -6.80
C LEU A 113 -11.11 19.96 -8.30
N SER A 114 -10.97 18.70 -8.73
CA SER A 114 -11.22 18.27 -10.11
C SER A 114 -12.04 16.99 -10.13
N ILE A 115 -12.70 16.70 -11.25
CA ILE A 115 -13.46 15.45 -11.39
C ILE A 115 -12.46 14.29 -11.28
N GLY A 116 -12.72 13.35 -10.36
CA GLY A 116 -11.79 12.25 -10.05
C GLY A 116 -10.74 12.57 -8.98
N GLN A 117 -10.68 13.81 -8.48
CA GLN A 117 -9.83 14.21 -7.35
C GLN A 117 -10.57 15.23 -6.47
N ALA A 118 -11.43 14.72 -5.60
CA ALA A 118 -12.42 15.51 -4.87
C ALA A 118 -11.99 15.81 -3.42
N GLY A 119 -12.97 15.97 -2.52
CA GLY A 119 -12.78 16.33 -1.11
C GLY A 119 -12.19 15.22 -0.24
N GLU A 120 -12.05 13.99 -0.74
CA GLU A 120 -11.45 12.88 0.02
C GLU A 120 -10.04 13.21 0.52
N PHE A 121 -9.25 13.92 -0.27
CA PHE A 121 -7.89 14.33 0.09
C PHE A 121 -7.85 15.45 1.12
N ASP A 122 -8.89 16.28 1.20
CA ASP A 122 -9.03 17.25 2.29
C ASP A 122 -9.24 16.53 3.63
N TYR A 123 -10.10 15.51 3.63
CA TYR A 123 -10.31 14.66 4.80
C TYR A 123 -9.05 13.87 5.17
N SER A 124 -8.45 13.15 4.22
CA SER A 124 -7.29 12.29 4.47
C SER A 124 -6.06 13.10 4.89
N GLY A 125 -5.78 14.24 4.24
CA GLY A 125 -4.72 15.16 4.64
C GLY A 125 -4.95 15.74 6.04
N SER A 126 -6.21 16.01 6.39
CA SER A 126 -6.57 16.46 7.74
C SER A 126 -6.32 15.40 8.81
N GLN A 127 -6.66 14.13 8.56
CA GLN A 127 -6.34 13.03 9.47
C GLN A 127 -4.82 12.83 9.62
N ALA A 128 -4.06 12.95 8.52
CA ALA A 128 -2.60 12.88 8.58
C ALA A 128 -2.00 13.98 9.47
N ILE A 129 -2.48 15.22 9.34
CA ILE A 129 -2.05 16.33 10.20
C ILE A 129 -2.39 16.05 11.67
N LYS A 130 -3.58 15.53 11.95
CA LYS A 130 -4.01 15.17 13.30
C LYS A 130 -3.09 14.11 13.92
N ALA A 131 -2.83 13.02 13.20
CA ALA A 131 -1.95 11.95 13.66
C ALA A 131 -0.51 12.45 13.95
N LEU A 132 0.03 13.31 13.08
CA LEU A 132 1.34 13.92 13.30
C LEU A 132 1.36 14.81 14.56
N LYS A 133 0.28 15.56 14.82
CA LYS A 133 0.15 16.41 16.01
C LYS A 133 0.05 15.61 17.30
N GLU A 134 -0.67 14.50 17.30
CA GLU A 134 -0.75 13.58 18.46
C GLU A 134 0.65 13.05 18.84
N GLU A 135 1.52 12.86 17.84
CA GLU A 135 2.92 12.46 18.04
C GLU A 135 3.89 13.65 18.26
N SER A 136 3.37 14.88 18.46
CA SER A 136 4.15 16.10 18.67
C SER A 136 5.10 16.46 17.51
N ILE A 137 4.70 16.14 16.28
CA ILE A 137 5.46 16.43 15.06
C ILE A 137 4.95 17.72 14.43
N GLN A 138 5.87 18.65 14.09
CA GLN A 138 5.53 19.90 13.45
C GLN A 138 5.07 19.66 12.01
N THR A 139 3.97 20.30 11.61
CA THR A 139 3.30 20.09 10.33
C THR A 139 3.39 21.32 9.42
N VAL A 140 3.84 21.12 8.19
CA VAL A 140 3.82 22.12 7.13
C VAL A 140 2.95 21.60 5.99
N LEU A 141 2.00 22.39 5.52
CA LEU A 141 1.09 22.03 4.43
C LEU A 141 1.28 22.95 3.21
N ILE A 142 1.28 22.37 2.01
CA ILE A 142 1.13 23.09 0.72
C ILE A 142 -0.16 22.59 0.05
N ASN A 143 -0.95 23.46 -0.59
CA ASN A 143 -2.30 23.82 -0.13
C ASN A 143 -2.94 24.98 -0.94
N PRO A 144 -2.90 25.08 -2.29
CA PRO A 144 -3.44 26.26 -2.97
C PRO A 144 -4.97 26.41 -2.86
N ASN A 145 -5.71 25.35 -2.51
CA ASN A 145 -7.16 25.38 -2.37
C ASN A 145 -7.59 25.93 -1.00
N ILE A 146 -7.96 27.21 -1.00
CA ILE A 146 -8.41 27.97 0.18
C ILE A 146 -9.74 27.47 0.79
N ALA A 147 -10.50 26.64 0.07
CA ALA A 147 -11.84 26.21 0.48
C ALA A 147 -11.84 24.83 1.16
N THR A 148 -10.78 24.53 1.92
CA THR A 148 -10.55 23.19 2.49
C THR A 148 -10.29 23.23 4.00
N VAL A 149 -10.73 22.20 4.71
CA VAL A 149 -10.55 22.07 6.17
C VAL A 149 -9.07 21.97 6.52
N GLN A 150 -8.27 21.26 5.71
CA GLN A 150 -6.82 21.14 5.88
C GLN A 150 -6.10 22.51 5.96
N THR A 151 -6.62 23.54 5.29
CA THR A 151 -6.03 24.89 5.30
C THR A 151 -6.62 25.82 6.36
N SER A 152 -7.54 25.32 7.19
CA SER A 152 -8.13 26.09 8.29
C SER A 152 -7.10 26.47 9.34
N LYS A 153 -7.29 27.64 9.95
CA LYS A 153 -6.39 28.16 10.99
C LYS A 153 -6.28 27.15 12.15
N GLY A 154 -5.05 26.79 12.49
CA GLY A 154 -4.77 25.85 13.57
C GLY A 154 -4.81 24.38 13.17
N MET A 155 -5.16 24.07 11.91
CA MET A 155 -5.13 22.69 11.41
C MET A 155 -3.69 22.20 11.27
N ALA A 156 -2.89 22.77 10.36
CA ALA A 156 -1.43 22.61 10.34
C ALA A 156 -0.72 23.75 11.11
N ASP A 157 0.53 23.55 11.51
CA ASP A 157 1.32 24.61 12.17
C ASP A 157 1.69 25.74 11.20
N LYS A 158 1.90 25.39 9.94
CA LYS A 158 2.12 26.36 8.87
C LYS A 158 1.50 25.90 7.55
N VAL A 159 0.82 26.82 6.87
CA VAL A 159 0.15 26.57 5.58
C VAL A 159 0.73 27.50 4.52
N TYR A 160 1.03 26.92 3.35
CA TYR A 160 1.48 27.63 2.15
C TYR A 160 0.42 27.48 1.05
N PHE A 161 -0.19 28.60 0.67
CA PHE A 161 -1.10 28.68 -0.47
C PHE A 161 -0.31 28.84 -1.78
N LEU A 162 0.47 27.81 -2.13
CA LEU A 162 1.32 27.77 -3.31
C LEU A 162 0.89 26.62 -4.24
N PRO A 163 1.09 26.74 -5.57
CA PRO A 163 0.88 25.62 -6.49
C PRO A 163 1.74 24.40 -6.13
N ILE A 164 1.18 23.20 -6.29
CA ILE A 164 1.87 21.94 -6.01
C ILE A 164 2.64 21.52 -7.26
N ILE A 165 3.72 22.25 -7.53
CA ILE A 165 4.67 21.96 -8.61
C ILE A 165 6.09 21.96 -8.05
N PRO A 166 7.04 21.23 -8.67
CA PRO A 166 8.36 20.99 -8.10
C PRO A 166 9.11 22.27 -7.67
N GLU A 167 9.03 23.33 -8.46
CA GLU A 167 9.70 24.60 -8.17
C GLU A 167 9.27 25.21 -6.82
N TYR A 168 7.97 25.38 -6.60
CA TYR A 168 7.46 25.97 -5.35
C TYR A 168 7.63 25.03 -4.17
N VAL A 169 7.47 23.71 -4.38
CA VAL A 169 7.66 22.73 -3.31
C VAL A 169 9.13 22.70 -2.87
N GLU A 170 10.09 22.77 -3.80
CA GLU A 170 11.51 22.88 -3.45
C GLU A 170 11.81 24.16 -2.65
N GLN A 171 11.22 25.29 -3.01
CA GLN A 171 11.39 26.55 -2.26
C GLN A 171 10.90 26.40 -0.80
N VAL A 172 9.76 25.74 -0.58
CA VAL A 172 9.26 25.46 0.77
C VAL A 172 10.18 24.49 1.50
N ILE A 173 10.65 23.41 0.86
CA ILE A 173 11.62 22.48 1.44
C ILE A 173 12.90 23.21 1.87
N ARG A 174 13.41 24.10 1.01
CA ARG A 174 14.62 24.89 1.29
C ARG A 174 14.44 25.81 2.50
N SER A 175 13.27 26.44 2.63
CA SER A 175 12.94 27.37 3.72
C SER A 175 12.64 26.64 5.03
N GLU A 176 11.83 25.58 4.98
CA GLU A 176 11.32 24.90 6.18
C GLU A 176 12.24 23.80 6.71
N ARG A 177 13.07 23.21 5.84
CA ARG A 177 13.95 22.09 6.17
C ARG A 177 13.21 20.95 6.91
N PRO A 178 12.15 20.37 6.32
CA PRO A 178 11.45 19.26 6.93
C PRO A 178 12.35 18.00 6.99
N ASP A 179 12.19 17.18 8.02
CA ASP A 179 12.86 15.89 8.12
C ASP A 179 12.20 14.85 7.21
N GLY A 180 10.89 15.01 6.95
CA GLY A 180 10.14 14.11 6.10
C GLY A 180 9.02 14.75 5.31
N VAL A 181 8.52 14.02 4.32
CA VAL A 181 7.42 14.43 3.43
C VAL A 181 6.40 13.31 3.27
N LEU A 182 5.12 13.67 3.24
CA LEU A 182 4.00 12.79 2.92
C LEU A 182 3.41 13.19 1.57
N LEU A 183 3.40 12.23 0.64
CA LEU A 183 2.97 12.42 -0.75
C LEU A 183 1.62 11.75 -1.06
N THR A 184 1.15 10.84 -0.20
CA THR A 184 0.02 9.95 -0.45
C THR A 184 -1.35 10.53 -0.07
N PHE A 185 -1.39 11.75 0.50
CA PHE A 185 -2.62 12.37 0.97
C PHE A 185 -3.16 13.47 0.05
N GLY A 186 -2.51 13.70 -1.10
CA GLY A 186 -2.85 14.77 -2.04
C GLY A 186 -3.21 14.29 -3.44
N GLY A 187 -3.65 13.05 -3.60
CA GLY A 187 -4.02 12.48 -4.89
C GLY A 187 -2.90 12.50 -5.93
N GLN A 188 -3.26 12.46 -7.21
CA GLN A 188 -2.28 12.40 -8.30
C GLN A 188 -1.38 13.65 -8.35
N THR A 189 -1.92 14.82 -8.00
CA THR A 189 -1.16 16.07 -7.98
C THR A 189 0.07 15.95 -7.07
N ALA A 190 -0.11 15.49 -5.83
CA ALA A 190 0.98 15.33 -4.88
C ALA A 190 1.95 14.20 -5.28
N LEU A 191 1.42 13.07 -5.77
CA LEU A 191 2.23 11.94 -6.22
C LEU A 191 3.14 12.31 -7.39
N ASN A 192 2.58 12.91 -8.45
CA ASN A 192 3.35 13.34 -9.62
C ASN A 192 4.42 14.38 -9.23
N CYS A 193 4.06 15.37 -8.40
CA CYS A 193 5.02 16.36 -7.92
C CYS A 193 6.15 15.70 -7.13
N GLY A 194 5.83 14.74 -6.26
CA GLY A 194 6.82 13.96 -5.51
C GLY A 194 7.77 13.16 -6.40
N VAL A 195 7.25 12.48 -7.44
CA VAL A 195 8.06 11.73 -8.40
C VAL A 195 9.03 12.63 -9.14
N GLU A 196 8.60 13.81 -9.59
CA GLU A 196 9.48 14.77 -10.25
C GLU A 196 10.55 15.35 -9.31
N LEU A 197 10.22 15.60 -8.05
CA LEU A 197 11.17 16.05 -7.03
C LEU A 197 12.23 14.99 -6.71
N GLU A 198 11.85 13.72 -6.66
CA GLU A 198 12.79 12.60 -6.49
C GLU A 198 13.70 12.46 -7.70
N ARG A 199 13.15 12.50 -8.92
CA ARG A 199 13.93 12.48 -10.16
C ARG A 199 14.95 13.62 -10.24
N ALA A 200 14.57 14.79 -9.75
CA ALA A 200 15.47 15.95 -9.65
C ALA A 200 16.51 15.83 -8.50
N GLY A 201 16.44 14.79 -7.67
CA GLY A 201 17.31 14.59 -6.51
C GLY A 201 17.05 15.55 -5.36
N THR A 202 15.90 16.22 -5.33
CA THR A 202 15.57 17.27 -4.35
C THR A 202 15.53 16.70 -2.93
N PHE A 203 14.90 15.55 -2.72
CA PHE A 203 14.80 14.97 -1.38
C PHE A 203 16.18 14.59 -0.81
N ALA A 204 17.04 13.97 -1.62
CA ALA A 204 18.43 13.68 -1.24
C ALA A 204 19.24 14.96 -0.96
N LYS A 205 19.13 15.98 -1.83
CA LYS A 205 19.82 17.27 -1.71
C LYS A 205 19.53 17.99 -0.38
N TYR A 206 18.29 17.91 0.12
CA TYR A 206 17.89 18.57 1.36
C TYR A 206 17.79 17.62 2.57
N GLY A 207 18.07 16.33 2.40
CA GLY A 207 17.99 15.33 3.45
C GLY A 207 16.57 15.02 3.93
N VAL A 208 15.57 15.21 3.06
CA VAL A 208 14.15 14.95 3.36
C VAL A 208 13.83 13.49 3.11
N LYS A 209 13.20 12.81 4.06
CA LYS A 209 12.75 11.42 3.89
C LYS A 209 11.31 11.34 3.43
N ILE A 210 11.03 10.51 2.44
CA ILE A 210 9.66 10.17 2.08
C ILE A 210 9.12 9.21 3.15
N LEU A 211 7.99 9.57 3.76
CA LEU A 211 7.36 8.81 4.82
C LEU A 211 6.21 7.95 4.26
N GLY A 212 6.03 6.75 4.82
CA GLY A 212 5.04 5.79 4.33
C GLY A 212 5.57 4.97 3.15
N THR A 213 4.73 4.79 2.12
CA THR A 213 5.07 4.02 0.92
C THR A 213 6.30 4.61 0.22
N PRO A 214 7.36 3.81 -0.03
CA PRO A 214 8.52 4.28 -0.76
C PRO A 214 8.15 4.77 -2.15
N ILE A 215 8.82 5.83 -2.61
CA ILE A 215 8.53 6.41 -3.94
C ILE A 215 8.78 5.43 -5.09
N LYS A 216 9.72 4.50 -4.91
CA LYS A 216 9.93 3.40 -5.84
C LYS A 216 8.63 2.59 -6.03
N SER A 217 7.99 2.20 -4.93
CA SER A 217 6.73 1.45 -4.97
C SER A 217 5.60 2.27 -5.61
N ILE A 218 5.53 3.57 -5.34
CA ILE A 218 4.57 4.48 -6.01
C ILE A 218 4.79 4.45 -7.54
N ILE A 219 6.04 4.59 -7.99
CA ILE A 219 6.38 4.56 -9.43
C ILE A 219 6.02 3.20 -10.04
N GLU A 220 6.34 2.10 -9.34
CA GLU A 220 6.07 0.73 -9.79
C GLU A 220 4.57 0.41 -9.88
N THR A 221 3.73 1.02 -9.05
CA THR A 221 2.27 0.84 -9.11
C THR A 221 1.59 1.73 -10.14
N GLU A 222 2.13 2.93 -10.38
CA GLU A 222 1.59 3.87 -11.37
C GLU A 222 1.96 3.48 -12.81
N ASP A 223 3.16 2.92 -13.02
CA ASP A 223 3.55 2.36 -14.31
C ASP A 223 2.94 0.96 -14.50
N ARG A 224 1.99 0.87 -15.42
CA ARG A 224 1.22 -0.36 -15.69
C ARG A 224 2.09 -1.54 -16.14
N LYS A 225 3.22 -1.28 -16.81
CA LYS A 225 4.12 -2.34 -17.24
C LYS A 225 4.89 -2.88 -16.03
N LEU A 226 5.49 -1.99 -15.24
CA LEU A 226 6.18 -2.39 -14.00
C LEU A 226 5.22 -3.12 -13.06
N PHE A 227 3.98 -2.62 -12.93
CA PHE A 227 2.94 -3.27 -12.16
C PHE A 227 2.65 -4.68 -12.67
N SER A 228 2.41 -4.85 -13.97
CA SER A 228 2.17 -6.17 -14.58
C SER A 228 3.33 -7.14 -14.38
N ASP A 229 4.56 -6.65 -14.49
CA ASP A 229 5.77 -7.46 -14.30
C ASP A 229 5.87 -7.93 -12.83
N HIS A 230 5.68 -7.03 -11.86
CA HIS A 230 5.68 -7.36 -10.42
C HIS A 230 4.57 -8.33 -10.01
N ILE A 231 3.37 -8.20 -10.59
CA ILE A 231 2.27 -9.14 -10.34
C ILE A 231 2.60 -10.52 -10.94
N SER A 232 3.28 -10.56 -12.09
CA SER A 232 3.69 -11.82 -12.70
C SER A 232 4.79 -12.54 -11.90
N ASP A 233 5.67 -11.81 -11.22
CA ASP A 233 6.74 -12.38 -10.38
C ASP A 233 6.20 -13.23 -9.22
N ILE A 234 5.00 -12.93 -8.74
CA ILE A 234 4.29 -13.70 -7.70
C ILE A 234 3.28 -14.70 -8.29
N ALA A 235 3.35 -14.97 -9.60
CA ALA A 235 2.45 -15.85 -10.34
C ALA A 235 0.97 -15.42 -10.35
N GLU A 236 0.70 -14.15 -10.07
CA GLU A 236 -0.63 -13.55 -10.17
C GLU A 236 -0.90 -13.02 -11.59
N LYS A 237 -2.17 -12.70 -11.86
CA LYS A 237 -2.63 -12.39 -13.22
C LYS A 237 -3.23 -11.00 -13.31
N VAL A 238 -2.80 -10.25 -14.32
CA VAL A 238 -3.49 -9.06 -14.79
C VAL A 238 -4.26 -9.36 -16.08
N ALA A 239 -5.26 -8.51 -16.38
CA ALA A 239 -5.91 -8.57 -17.68
C ALA A 239 -4.86 -8.39 -18.81
N PRO A 240 -4.95 -9.16 -19.90
CA PRO A 240 -4.07 -8.95 -21.06
C PRO A 240 -4.17 -7.50 -21.52
N SER A 241 -3.02 -6.83 -21.56
CA SER A 241 -2.96 -5.39 -21.83
C SER A 241 -1.71 -5.02 -22.61
N ALA A 242 -1.72 -3.83 -23.22
CA ALA A 242 -0.57 -3.26 -23.90
C ALA A 242 -0.48 -1.76 -23.61
N ALA A 243 0.72 -1.31 -23.22
CA ALA A 243 1.06 0.10 -23.17
C ALA A 243 1.46 0.58 -24.57
N VAL A 244 0.85 1.65 -25.04
CA VAL A 244 1.01 2.19 -26.39
C VAL A 244 1.20 3.71 -26.35
N TYR A 245 1.92 4.24 -27.34
CA TYR A 245 2.32 5.65 -27.40
C TYR A 245 1.81 6.36 -28.66
N SER A 246 1.10 5.64 -29.53
CA SER A 246 0.51 6.18 -30.73
C SER A 246 -0.85 5.55 -31.02
N ILE A 247 -1.67 6.26 -31.81
CA ILE A 247 -2.97 5.74 -32.25
C ILE A 247 -2.77 4.43 -33.02
N GLN A 248 -1.73 4.33 -33.85
CA GLN A 248 -1.49 3.12 -34.64
C GLN A 248 -1.14 1.92 -33.75
N GLU A 249 -0.26 2.11 -32.76
CA GLU A 249 0.05 1.08 -31.77
C GLU A 249 -1.20 0.63 -30.99
N ALA A 250 -2.08 1.58 -30.63
CA ALA A 250 -3.35 1.26 -29.97
C ALA A 250 -4.22 0.33 -30.81
N LEU A 251 -4.36 0.61 -32.11
CA LEU A 251 -5.11 -0.24 -33.03
C LEU A 251 -4.46 -1.61 -33.18
N ASP A 252 -3.15 -1.67 -33.37
CA ASP A 252 -2.43 -2.94 -33.54
C ASP A 252 -2.47 -3.80 -32.27
N ALA A 253 -2.44 -3.19 -31.09
CA ALA A 253 -2.65 -3.86 -29.81
C ALA A 253 -4.06 -4.45 -29.70
N ALA A 254 -5.09 -3.68 -30.09
CA ALA A 254 -6.47 -4.14 -30.02
C ALA A 254 -6.78 -5.29 -31.00
N GLU A 255 -6.12 -5.34 -32.18
CA GLU A 255 -6.23 -6.48 -33.08
C GLU A 255 -5.65 -7.76 -32.46
N LYS A 256 -4.56 -7.65 -31.70
CA LYS A 256 -3.95 -8.79 -30.98
C LYS A 256 -4.77 -9.25 -29.78
N LEU A 257 -5.32 -8.30 -29.01
CA LEU A 257 -6.15 -8.58 -27.83
C LEU A 257 -7.58 -9.04 -28.20
N GLY A 258 -8.05 -8.61 -29.37
CA GLY A 258 -9.40 -8.78 -29.87
C GLY A 258 -10.41 -7.86 -29.18
N TYR A 259 -11.32 -7.27 -29.95
CA TYR A 259 -12.41 -6.47 -29.41
C TYR A 259 -13.44 -7.31 -28.62
N PRO A 260 -14.18 -6.71 -27.67
CA PRO A 260 -14.05 -5.33 -27.19
C PRO A 260 -12.81 -5.12 -26.30
N VAL A 261 -12.29 -3.90 -26.30
CA VAL A 261 -11.15 -3.45 -25.49
C VAL A 261 -11.52 -2.24 -24.63
N MET A 262 -10.75 -1.99 -23.59
CA MET A 262 -10.80 -0.77 -22.78
C MET A 262 -9.54 0.05 -23.05
N ALA A 263 -9.69 1.33 -23.40
CA ALA A 263 -8.60 2.29 -23.47
C ALA A 263 -8.56 3.10 -22.16
N ARG A 264 -7.38 3.28 -21.56
CA ARG A 264 -7.18 4.08 -20.34
C ARG A 264 -5.93 4.94 -20.44
N ALA A 265 -6.04 6.23 -20.12
CA ALA A 265 -4.87 7.10 -20.04
C ALA A 265 -3.98 6.73 -18.84
N ALA A 266 -2.66 6.82 -19.00
CA ALA A 266 -1.72 6.64 -17.89
C ALA A 266 -1.63 7.91 -17.02
N PHE A 267 -1.24 7.75 -15.74
CA PHE A 267 -1.06 8.82 -14.74
C PHE A 267 -2.31 9.69 -14.50
N SER A 268 -3.50 9.11 -14.66
CA SER A 268 -4.78 9.81 -14.49
C SER A 268 -5.70 9.07 -13.52
N LEU A 269 -6.38 9.81 -12.64
CA LEU A 269 -7.42 9.30 -11.76
C LEU A 269 -8.82 9.51 -12.35
N GLY A 270 -9.80 8.74 -11.85
CA GLY A 270 -11.22 8.92 -12.17
C GLY A 270 -11.62 8.58 -13.61
N GLY A 271 -10.81 7.81 -14.34
CA GLY A 271 -11.14 7.38 -15.70
C GLY A 271 -11.07 8.48 -16.76
N LEU A 272 -10.38 9.59 -16.49
CA LEU A 272 -10.21 10.67 -17.45
C LEU A 272 -9.58 10.13 -18.75
N GLY A 273 -10.24 10.36 -19.90
CA GLY A 273 -9.78 9.85 -21.19
C GLY A 273 -9.86 8.32 -21.35
N SER A 274 -10.60 7.63 -20.47
CA SER A 274 -10.81 6.19 -20.54
C SER A 274 -12.16 5.84 -21.18
N GLY A 275 -12.24 4.70 -21.86
CA GLY A 275 -13.48 4.25 -22.47
C GLY A 275 -13.39 2.88 -23.13
N PHE A 276 -14.54 2.25 -23.34
CA PHE A 276 -14.65 0.98 -24.05
C PHE A 276 -14.75 1.21 -25.56
N ALA A 277 -14.05 0.39 -26.32
CA ALA A 277 -14.18 0.30 -27.77
C ALA A 277 -14.58 -1.12 -28.18
N ASN A 278 -15.67 -1.24 -28.92
CA ASN A 278 -16.10 -2.50 -29.54
C ASN A 278 -15.56 -2.63 -30.97
N THR A 279 -15.09 -1.52 -31.55
CA THR A 279 -14.63 -1.45 -32.94
C THR A 279 -13.35 -0.64 -33.07
N ARG A 280 -12.69 -0.81 -34.21
CA ARG A 280 -11.48 -0.06 -34.59
C ARG A 280 -11.68 1.44 -34.62
N ASP A 281 -12.84 1.90 -35.11
CA ASP A 281 -13.14 3.33 -35.25
C ASP A 281 -13.51 3.98 -33.91
N GLU A 282 -14.22 3.25 -33.04
CA GLU A 282 -14.43 3.67 -31.64
C GLU A 282 -13.09 3.85 -30.92
N LEU A 283 -12.17 2.88 -31.07
CA LEU A 283 -10.87 2.95 -30.43
C LEU A 283 -10.02 4.11 -30.96
N ARG A 284 -10.02 4.35 -32.27
CA ARG A 284 -9.28 5.48 -32.86
C ARG A 284 -9.72 6.81 -32.24
N THR A 285 -11.02 7.01 -32.09
CA THR A 285 -11.60 8.24 -31.52
C THR A 285 -11.18 8.41 -30.07
N LEU A 286 -11.26 7.34 -29.26
CA LEU A 286 -10.84 7.36 -27.86
C LEU A 286 -9.33 7.61 -27.72
N ALA A 287 -8.51 6.92 -28.52
CA ALA A 287 -7.06 7.06 -28.46
C ALA A 287 -6.59 8.48 -28.81
N GLN A 288 -7.23 9.13 -29.79
CA GLN A 288 -6.92 10.50 -30.16
C GLN A 288 -7.24 11.49 -29.03
N GLN A 289 -8.34 11.29 -28.30
CA GLN A 289 -8.70 12.11 -27.15
C GLN A 289 -7.75 11.88 -25.97
N ALA A 290 -7.44 10.62 -25.66
CA ALA A 290 -6.58 10.27 -24.53
C ALA A 290 -5.14 10.77 -24.72
N LEU A 291 -4.56 10.58 -25.91
CA LEU A 291 -3.19 10.99 -26.22
C LEU A 291 -2.99 12.51 -26.34
N ALA A 292 -4.08 13.29 -26.38
CA ALA A 292 -4.00 14.75 -26.27
C ALA A 292 -3.66 15.22 -24.84
N HIS A 293 -3.89 14.37 -23.85
CA HIS A 293 -3.75 14.71 -22.42
C HIS A 293 -2.74 13.81 -21.69
N SER A 294 -2.37 12.66 -22.24
CA SER A 294 -1.37 11.75 -21.69
C SER A 294 -0.41 11.28 -22.78
N SER A 295 0.86 11.07 -22.41
CA SER A 295 1.87 10.55 -23.34
C SER A 295 1.77 9.03 -23.55
N GLN A 296 0.95 8.34 -22.77
CA GLN A 296 0.78 6.89 -22.82
C GLN A 296 -0.70 6.51 -22.66
N LEU A 297 -1.13 5.56 -23.49
CA LEU A 297 -2.46 4.95 -23.44
C LEU A 297 -2.29 3.45 -23.15
N ILE A 298 -3.21 2.88 -22.38
CA ILE A 298 -3.25 1.45 -22.07
C ILE A 298 -4.47 0.84 -22.74
N ILE A 299 -4.26 -0.24 -23.48
CA ILE A 299 -5.32 -1.03 -24.12
C ILE A 299 -5.44 -2.35 -23.37
N ASP A 300 -6.54 -2.57 -22.65
CA ASP A 300 -6.83 -3.83 -21.99
C ASP A 300 -7.89 -4.64 -22.74
N LYS A 301 -7.82 -5.95 -22.59
CA LYS A 301 -8.96 -6.80 -22.91
C LYS A 301 -10.16 -6.42 -22.03
N SER A 302 -11.31 -6.18 -22.64
CA SER A 302 -12.53 -5.89 -21.88
C SER A 302 -12.95 -7.08 -21.05
N LEU A 303 -13.12 -6.85 -19.75
CA LEU A 303 -13.71 -7.78 -18.78
C LEU A 303 -15.15 -7.38 -18.43
N LYS A 304 -15.83 -6.64 -19.33
CA LYS A 304 -17.21 -6.16 -19.10
C LYS A 304 -18.12 -7.33 -18.71
N GLY A 305 -18.85 -7.14 -17.61
CA GLY A 305 -19.76 -8.15 -17.05
C GLY A 305 -19.17 -8.98 -15.90
N TRP A 306 -17.87 -8.82 -15.62
CA TRP A 306 -17.27 -9.37 -14.41
C TRP A 306 -17.74 -8.58 -13.18
N LYS A 307 -17.70 -9.24 -12.02
CA LYS A 307 -17.89 -8.56 -10.74
C LYS A 307 -16.64 -7.74 -10.45
N GLU A 308 -16.85 -6.51 -10.01
CA GLU A 308 -15.79 -5.64 -9.51
C GLU A 308 -15.79 -5.72 -7.98
N VAL A 309 -14.62 -5.98 -7.40
CA VAL A 309 -14.43 -6.08 -5.96
C VAL A 309 -13.15 -5.31 -5.62
N GLU A 310 -13.26 -4.44 -4.62
CA GLU A 310 -12.16 -3.60 -4.14
C GLU A 310 -11.87 -3.91 -2.67
N TYR A 311 -10.60 -3.76 -2.28
CA TYR A 311 -10.11 -3.98 -0.93
C TYR A 311 -9.26 -2.80 -0.50
N GLU A 312 -9.54 -2.28 0.69
CA GLU A 312 -8.65 -1.35 1.37
C GLU A 312 -7.68 -2.15 2.23
N VAL A 313 -6.38 -1.99 1.97
CA VAL A 313 -5.31 -2.76 2.62
C VAL A 313 -4.41 -1.82 3.40
N VAL A 314 -4.13 -2.18 4.65
CA VAL A 314 -3.14 -1.50 5.50
C VAL A 314 -2.00 -2.46 5.75
N ARG A 315 -0.76 -1.97 5.60
CA ARG A 315 0.45 -2.71 5.94
C ARG A 315 1.39 -1.83 6.73
N ASP A 316 1.87 -2.31 7.87
CA ASP A 316 2.80 -1.56 8.71
C ASP A 316 4.28 -1.90 8.44
N ALA A 317 5.19 -1.20 9.13
CA ALA A 317 6.64 -1.41 8.98
C ALA A 317 7.14 -2.76 9.54
N TYR A 318 6.30 -3.48 10.28
CA TYR A 318 6.55 -4.80 10.85
C TYR A 318 5.90 -5.92 10.02
N ASP A 319 5.40 -5.58 8.83
CA ASP A 319 4.79 -6.50 7.87
C ASP A 319 3.57 -7.22 8.47
N ASN A 320 2.85 -6.52 9.35
CA ASN A 320 1.47 -6.85 9.71
C ASN A 320 0.52 -6.27 8.67
#